data_AF-X0VSY1-F1
#
_entry.id   AF-X0VSY1-F1
#
_cell.length_a   1.000
_cell.length_b   1.000
_cell.length_c   1.000
_cell.angle_alpha   90.00
_cell.angle_beta   90.00
_cell.angle_gamma   90.00
#
_symmetry.space_group_name_H-M   'P 1'
#
loop_
_entity.id
_entity.type
_entity.pdbx_description
1 polymer ?
#
loop_
_entity_poly.entity_id
_entity_poly.type
_entity_poly.pdbx_seq_one_letter_code
_entity_poly.pdbx_strand_id
1 'polypeptide(L)'
;MTETGMDYCAGCHGSDFRGGDVGVSCYTCHNGPSGHPAEGWLVKTSESFHGLAASDRGLASCAACHGEDYEGGISGTSCKTCHTSQSGHPSEGWMVKGDSNFHGVRLSQTGTQYCAGCHGSDFQGGDAGVNCFTCHNGPSGHPYGWFDKNSSNYHGARIASEGPTSCTVCHGSDSSGGISGVACSDCH
;
A
#
# COMPACT_ATOMS: atom_id res chain seq x y z
N MET A 1 -30.01 11.29 21.59
CA MET A 1 -28.70 11.47 20.96
C MET A 1 -27.97 10.15 21.16
N THR A 2 -27.67 9.43 20.08
CA THR A 2 -26.92 8.18 20.17
C THR A 2 -25.45 8.56 20.28
N GLU A 3 -24.84 8.36 21.46
CA GLU A 3 -23.40 8.53 21.59
C GLU A 3 -22.70 7.45 20.78
N THR A 4 -22.01 7.88 19.74
CA THR A 4 -21.25 7.04 18.82
C THR A 4 -19.85 7.62 18.70
N GLY A 5 -18.83 6.79 18.54
CA GLY A 5 -17.46 7.28 18.48
C GLY A 5 -16.74 7.26 19.82
N MET A 6 -15.66 8.04 19.87
CA MET A 6 -14.81 8.19 21.06
C MET A 6 -15.55 8.81 22.25
N ASP A 7 -16.66 9.51 22.02
CA ASP A 7 -17.49 10.12 23.07
C ASP A 7 -18.12 9.05 23.97
N TYR A 8 -18.56 7.93 23.39
CA TYR A 8 -19.07 6.79 24.15
C TYR A 8 -17.99 6.22 25.09
N CYS A 9 -16.75 6.14 24.60
CA CYS A 9 -15.60 5.67 25.39
C CYS A 9 -15.21 6.67 26.48
N ALA A 10 -15.29 7.97 26.19
CA ALA A 10 -14.97 9.05 27.13
C ALA A 10 -15.87 9.04 28.36
N GLY A 11 -17.11 8.54 28.23
CA GLY A 11 -18.04 8.35 29.34
C GLY A 11 -17.52 7.46 30.47
N CYS A 12 -16.61 6.51 30.19
CA CYS A 12 -16.00 5.65 31.20
C CYS A 12 -14.50 5.93 31.39
N HIS A 13 -13.78 6.23 30.31
CA HIS A 13 -12.31 6.40 30.32
C HIS A 13 -11.85 7.85 30.58
N GLY A 14 -12.79 8.78 30.75
CA GLY A 14 -12.53 10.20 30.88
C GLY A 14 -12.30 10.88 29.53
N SER A 15 -12.56 12.19 29.48
CA SER A 15 -12.39 12.99 28.25
C SER A 15 -10.93 13.10 27.78
N ASP A 16 -9.96 12.80 28.65
CA ASP A 16 -8.55 12.72 28.32
C ASP A 16 -8.08 11.28 28.01
N PHE A 17 -8.95 10.28 28.16
CA PHE A 17 -8.68 8.84 28.00
C PHE A 17 -7.55 8.30 28.90
N ARG A 18 -7.32 8.94 30.05
CA ARG A 18 -6.27 8.57 31.02
C ARG A 18 -6.76 7.70 32.18
N GLY A 19 -7.96 7.14 32.05
CA GLY A 19 -8.44 6.09 32.95
C GLY A 19 -9.83 6.34 33.50
N GLY A 20 -10.26 7.60 33.60
CA GLY A 20 -11.60 7.98 34.06
C GLY A 20 -12.03 7.19 35.30
N ASP A 21 -13.28 6.77 35.31
CA ASP A 21 -13.89 6.02 36.41
C ASP A 21 -13.44 4.54 36.44
N VAL A 22 -13.00 4.00 35.30
CA VAL A 22 -12.61 2.58 35.17
C VAL A 22 -11.13 2.31 35.48
N GLY A 23 -10.31 3.36 35.65
CA GLY A 23 -8.90 3.27 36.01
C GLY A 23 -7.96 2.71 34.93
N VAL A 24 -8.44 2.49 33.70
CA VAL A 24 -7.65 1.92 32.60
C VAL A 24 -7.39 2.97 31.53
N SER A 25 -6.13 3.41 31.41
CA SER A 25 -5.71 4.39 30.41
C SER A 25 -5.43 3.74 29.05
N CYS A 26 -5.97 4.33 27.98
CA CYS A 26 -5.62 3.97 26.61
C CYS A 26 -4.12 4.15 26.34
N TYR A 27 -3.48 5.12 27.01
CA TYR A 27 -2.06 5.45 26.85
C TYR A 27 -1.11 4.43 27.45
N THR A 28 -1.62 3.48 28.23
CA THR A 28 -0.82 2.35 28.74
C THR A 28 -0.36 1.46 27.60
N CYS A 29 -1.18 1.33 26.56
CA CYS A 29 -0.95 0.40 25.44
C CYS A 29 -0.87 1.10 24.08
N HIS A 30 -1.48 2.27 23.92
CA HIS A 30 -1.54 3.02 22.66
C HIS A 30 -0.89 4.40 22.78
N ASN A 31 -0.24 4.89 21.75
CA ASN A 31 0.29 6.27 21.72
C ASN A 31 -0.79 7.31 21.39
N GLY A 32 -1.96 7.17 22.01
CA GLY A 32 -3.11 8.03 21.76
C GLY A 32 -4.44 7.26 21.81
N PRO A 33 -5.55 7.99 21.96
CA PRO A 33 -6.87 7.38 22.09
C PRO A 33 -7.43 6.95 20.73
N SER A 34 -6.87 7.44 19.61
CA SER A 34 -7.32 7.11 18.25
C SER A 34 -6.87 5.74 17.76
N GLY A 35 -5.96 5.05 18.46
CA GLY A 35 -5.36 3.79 18.01
C GLY A 35 -4.32 3.93 16.88
N HIS A 36 -4.12 5.14 16.35
CA HIS A 36 -3.11 5.47 15.34
C HIS A 36 -1.91 6.20 15.96
N PRO A 37 -0.74 6.24 15.28
CA PRO A 37 0.37 7.11 15.67
C PRO A 37 -0.07 8.58 15.80
N ALA A 38 0.42 9.27 16.85
CA ALA A 38 0.06 10.66 17.12
C ALA A 38 0.55 11.64 16.05
N GLU A 39 1.64 11.31 15.35
CA GLU A 39 2.25 12.15 14.32
C GLU A 39 2.47 11.38 13.03
N GLY A 40 2.50 12.10 11.90
CA GLY A 40 2.89 11.53 10.60
C GLY A 40 1.85 10.65 9.90
N TRP A 41 0.72 10.33 10.54
CA TRP A 41 -0.33 9.46 9.98
C TRP A 41 -0.87 9.89 8.60
N LEU A 42 -0.99 11.21 8.38
CA LEU A 42 -1.45 11.80 7.11
C LEU A 42 -0.32 12.34 6.22
N VAL A 43 0.94 12.16 6.62
CA VAL A 43 2.11 12.69 5.90
C VAL A 43 2.68 11.61 4.99
N LYS A 44 2.54 11.75 3.66
CA LYS A 44 2.91 10.73 2.66
C LYS A 44 4.37 10.24 2.72
N THR A 45 5.28 11.06 3.24
CA THR A 45 6.71 10.74 3.37
C THR A 45 7.08 10.19 4.75
N SER A 46 6.12 10.08 5.67
CA SER A 46 6.34 9.55 7.01
C SER A 46 6.37 8.02 6.97
N GLU A 47 7.24 7.41 7.78
CA GLU A 47 7.23 5.97 8.03
C GLU A 47 5.94 5.49 8.72
N SER A 48 5.24 6.41 9.40
CA SER A 48 3.94 6.15 10.03
C SER A 48 2.75 6.49 9.13
N PHE A 49 2.97 6.73 7.84
CA PHE A 49 1.88 7.08 6.92
C PHE A 49 0.83 5.96 6.83
N HIS A 50 -0.45 6.31 6.93
CA HIS A 50 -1.55 5.33 6.95
C HIS A 50 -1.59 4.44 5.71
N GLY A 51 -1.17 4.93 4.54
CA GLY A 51 -1.08 4.12 3.33
C GLY A 51 -0.08 2.96 3.44
N LEU A 52 1.01 3.15 4.20
CA LEU A 52 1.94 2.07 4.53
C LEU A 52 1.31 1.07 5.50
N ALA A 53 0.59 1.57 6.52
CA ALA A 53 -0.11 0.70 7.48
C ALA A 53 -1.22 -0.14 6.83
N ALA A 54 -1.98 0.44 5.90
CA ALA A 54 -3.00 -0.26 5.11
C ALA A 54 -2.37 -1.31 4.18
N SER A 55 -1.20 -1.01 3.60
CA SER A 55 -0.42 -1.96 2.79
C SER A 55 0.15 -3.12 3.62
N ASP A 56 0.62 -2.85 4.83
CA ASP A 56 1.21 -3.88 5.69
C ASP A 56 0.17 -4.80 6.33
N ARG A 57 -0.94 -4.22 6.82
CA ARG A 57 -1.95 -4.94 7.61
C ARG A 57 -3.16 -5.41 6.79
N GLY A 58 -3.35 -4.87 5.59
CA GLY A 58 -4.57 -5.06 4.79
C GLY A 58 -5.76 -4.24 5.30
N LEU A 59 -6.69 -3.91 4.40
CA LEU A 59 -7.84 -3.05 4.73
C LEU A 59 -8.80 -3.71 5.72
N ALA A 60 -8.96 -5.03 5.64
CA ALA A 60 -9.80 -5.78 6.58
C ALA A 60 -9.45 -5.54 8.06
N SER A 61 -8.18 -5.27 8.38
CA SER A 61 -7.75 -4.95 9.75
C SER A 61 -8.33 -3.61 10.25
N CYS A 62 -8.58 -2.68 9.34
CA CYS A 62 -9.13 -1.35 9.63
C CYS A 62 -10.66 -1.39 9.81
N ALA A 63 -11.34 -2.33 9.16
CA ALA A 63 -12.80 -2.47 9.19
C ALA A 63 -13.35 -2.68 10.61
N ALA A 64 -12.55 -3.28 11.51
CA ALA A 64 -12.90 -3.45 12.92
C ALA A 64 -13.30 -2.13 13.62
N CYS A 65 -12.70 -1.00 13.21
CA CYS A 65 -13.01 0.33 13.76
C CYS A 65 -13.74 1.22 12.76
N HIS A 66 -13.39 1.12 11.47
CA HIS A 66 -13.88 2.01 10.42
C HIS A 66 -15.15 1.49 9.70
N GLY A 67 -15.62 0.29 10.07
CA GLY A 67 -16.76 -0.38 9.44
C GLY A 67 -16.35 -1.18 8.20
N GLU A 68 -17.12 -2.22 7.87
CA GLU A 68 -16.93 -3.05 6.67
C GLU A 68 -17.08 -2.26 5.36
N ASP A 69 -17.86 -1.16 5.40
CA ASP A 69 -18.03 -0.23 4.29
C ASP A 69 -16.98 0.90 4.28
N TYR A 70 -16.14 0.97 5.32
CA TYR A 70 -15.15 2.02 5.56
C TYR A 70 -15.76 3.44 5.62
N GLU A 71 -17.05 3.54 5.96
CA GLU A 71 -17.78 4.81 6.04
C GLU A 71 -17.78 5.43 7.44
N GLY A 72 -17.06 4.83 8.38
CA GLY A 72 -16.80 5.44 9.69
C GLY A 72 -16.95 4.46 10.85
N GLY A 73 -17.79 3.44 10.72
CA GLY A 73 -17.99 2.42 11.74
C GLY A 73 -18.12 3.01 13.15
N ILE A 74 -17.40 2.43 14.11
CA ILE A 74 -17.32 2.97 15.48
C ILE A 74 -16.35 4.15 15.60
N SER A 75 -15.43 4.34 14.65
CA SER A 75 -14.46 5.46 14.69
C SER A 75 -15.08 6.81 14.30
N GLY A 76 -16.22 6.81 13.61
CA GLY A 76 -16.83 7.98 12.98
C GLY A 76 -16.03 8.61 11.82
N THR A 77 -14.88 8.03 11.45
CA THR A 77 -13.99 8.59 10.41
C THR A 77 -14.08 7.76 9.14
N SER A 78 -14.64 8.35 8.08
CA SER A 78 -14.80 7.73 6.77
C SER A 78 -13.54 7.84 5.91
N CYS A 79 -13.13 6.75 5.26
CA CYS A 79 -12.12 6.81 4.20
C CYS A 79 -12.56 7.72 3.04
N LYS A 80 -13.88 7.83 2.84
CA LYS A 80 -14.49 8.61 1.75
C LYS A 80 -14.37 10.12 1.91
N THR A 81 -13.94 10.59 3.09
CA THR A 81 -13.64 12.01 3.30
C THR A 81 -12.49 12.49 2.41
N CYS A 82 -11.52 11.62 2.10
CA CYS A 82 -10.38 11.96 1.24
C CYS A 82 -10.28 11.11 -0.02
N HIS A 83 -10.84 9.89 -0.03
CA HIS A 83 -10.73 8.97 -1.15
C HIS A 83 -12.09 8.74 -1.81
N THR A 84 -12.16 8.71 -3.14
CA THR A 84 -13.41 8.42 -3.86
C THR A 84 -13.79 6.94 -3.83
N SER A 85 -12.87 6.06 -3.44
CA SER A 85 -13.03 4.62 -3.21
C SER A 85 -12.06 4.17 -2.11
N GLN A 86 -11.99 2.89 -1.74
CA GLN A 86 -10.91 2.43 -0.84
C GLN A 86 -9.51 2.46 -1.51
N SER A 87 -9.43 2.89 -2.77
CA SER A 87 -8.17 3.05 -3.49
C SER A 87 -7.34 4.21 -2.95
N GLY A 88 -6.08 3.91 -2.60
CA GLY A 88 -5.04 4.90 -2.35
C GLY A 88 -4.38 5.46 -3.61
N HIS A 89 -4.81 5.02 -4.81
CA HIS A 89 -4.20 5.44 -6.08
C HIS A 89 -4.63 6.87 -6.49
N PRO A 90 -3.78 7.61 -7.20
CA PRO A 90 -4.14 8.88 -7.82
C PRO A 90 -5.37 8.75 -8.75
N SER A 91 -6.20 9.78 -8.82
CA SER A 91 -7.41 9.81 -9.66
C SER A 91 -7.10 9.87 -11.16
N GLU A 92 -5.90 10.32 -11.54
CA GLU A 92 -5.47 10.51 -12.93
C GLU A 92 -4.05 9.95 -13.13
N GLY A 93 -3.71 9.60 -14.38
CA GLY A 93 -2.37 9.14 -14.77
C GLY A 93 -2.00 7.71 -14.36
N TRP A 94 -2.74 7.05 -13.46
CA TRP A 94 -2.41 5.72 -12.92
C TRP A 94 -2.21 4.63 -13.98
N MET A 95 -2.99 4.67 -15.06
CA MET A 95 -2.94 3.70 -16.17
C MET A 95 -2.25 4.26 -17.43
N VAL A 96 -1.67 5.45 -17.37
CA VAL A 96 -1.09 6.14 -18.53
C VAL A 96 0.41 5.94 -18.56
N LYS A 97 0.92 5.15 -19.52
CA LYS A 97 2.37 4.92 -19.66
C LYS A 97 3.11 6.24 -19.87
N GLY A 98 4.13 6.48 -19.05
CA GLY A 98 4.97 7.69 -19.11
C GLY A 98 4.49 8.84 -18.23
N ASP A 99 3.31 8.72 -17.62
CA ASP A 99 2.87 9.65 -16.58
C ASP A 99 3.66 9.44 -15.28
N SER A 100 3.92 10.52 -14.55
CA SER A 100 4.56 10.46 -13.22
C SER A 100 3.79 9.62 -12.19
N ASN A 101 2.47 9.51 -12.33
CA ASN A 101 1.59 8.72 -11.48
C ASN A 101 1.38 7.29 -12.00
N PHE A 102 2.01 6.89 -13.11
CA PHE A 102 1.84 5.56 -13.67
C PHE A 102 2.18 4.47 -12.66
N HIS A 103 1.33 3.45 -12.53
CA HIS A 103 1.50 2.39 -11.53
C HIS A 103 2.84 1.65 -11.64
N GLY A 104 3.40 1.53 -12.86
CA GLY A 104 4.73 0.96 -13.05
C GLY A 104 5.85 1.77 -12.38
N VAL A 105 5.73 3.10 -12.33
CA VAL A 105 6.65 3.97 -11.58
C VAL A 105 6.51 3.71 -10.10
N ARG A 106 5.27 3.66 -9.57
CA ARG A 106 5.05 3.36 -8.15
C ARG A 106 5.58 1.98 -7.76
N LEU A 107 5.27 0.95 -8.56
CA LEU A 107 5.74 -0.42 -8.38
C LEU A 107 7.26 -0.49 -8.28
N SER A 108 7.98 0.28 -9.10
CA SER A 108 9.44 0.31 -9.05
C SER A 108 9.96 0.88 -7.72
N GLN A 109 9.32 1.92 -7.17
CA GLN A 109 9.74 2.58 -5.94
C GLN A 109 9.42 1.78 -4.68
N THR A 110 8.32 1.01 -4.71
CA THR A 110 7.81 0.32 -3.51
C THR A 110 7.95 -1.20 -3.56
N GLY A 111 8.26 -1.76 -4.73
CA GLY A 111 8.18 -3.20 -4.99
C GLY A 111 6.74 -3.73 -5.02
N THR A 112 6.60 -5.01 -5.39
CA THR A 112 5.30 -5.71 -5.45
C THR A 112 4.68 -5.91 -4.07
N GLN A 113 5.49 -6.09 -3.03
CA GLN A 113 5.00 -6.35 -1.67
C GLN A 113 4.10 -5.22 -1.16
N TYR A 114 4.40 -3.98 -1.51
CA TYR A 114 3.55 -2.84 -1.18
C TYR A 114 2.14 -2.95 -1.79
N CYS A 115 2.02 -3.55 -2.97
CA CYS A 115 0.73 -3.76 -3.63
C CYS A 115 -0.06 -4.92 -3.01
N ALA A 116 0.64 -5.92 -2.44
CA ALA A 116 0.02 -7.14 -1.91
C ALA A 116 -0.96 -6.89 -0.77
N GLY A 117 -0.75 -5.82 0.01
CA GLY A 117 -1.65 -5.42 1.09
C GLY A 117 -3.10 -5.20 0.67
N CYS A 118 -3.30 -4.66 -0.53
CA CYS A 118 -4.64 -4.40 -1.07
C CYS A 118 -5.00 -5.38 -2.19
N HIS A 119 -4.04 -5.79 -3.01
CA HIS A 119 -4.27 -6.65 -4.18
C HIS A 119 -4.16 -8.16 -3.88
N GLY A 120 -3.88 -8.53 -2.63
CA GLY A 120 -3.64 -9.90 -2.20
C GLY A 120 -2.19 -10.32 -2.39
N SER A 121 -1.73 -11.26 -1.55
CA SER A 121 -0.38 -11.85 -1.65
C SER A 121 -0.16 -12.63 -2.95
N ASP A 122 -1.25 -13.06 -3.58
CA ASP A 122 -1.26 -13.70 -4.90
C ASP A 122 -1.46 -12.71 -6.05
N PHE A 123 -1.71 -11.42 -5.78
CA PHE A 123 -2.00 -10.37 -6.75
C PHE A 123 -3.23 -10.62 -7.64
N GLN A 124 -4.17 -11.45 -7.19
CA GLN A 124 -5.36 -11.85 -7.96
C GLN A 124 -6.61 -11.02 -7.66
N GLY A 125 -6.50 -9.98 -6.84
CA GLY A 125 -7.60 -9.05 -6.62
C GLY A 125 -7.64 -8.52 -5.20
N GLY A 126 -7.40 -9.38 -4.20
CA GLY A 126 -7.51 -9.02 -2.78
C GLY A 126 -8.77 -8.19 -2.48
N ASP A 127 -8.63 -7.25 -1.54
CA ASP A 127 -9.67 -6.28 -1.21
C ASP A 127 -9.86 -5.23 -2.33
N ALA A 128 -8.83 -4.99 -3.15
CA ALA A 128 -8.87 -4.02 -4.24
C ALA A 128 -9.74 -4.47 -5.43
N GLY A 129 -10.04 -5.76 -5.56
CA GLY A 129 -10.79 -6.36 -6.67
C GLY A 129 -10.09 -6.30 -8.04
N VAL A 130 -8.81 -5.91 -8.10
CA VAL A 130 -8.06 -5.75 -9.35
C VAL A 130 -6.96 -6.80 -9.44
N ASN A 131 -7.08 -7.68 -10.44
CA ASN A 131 -6.15 -8.77 -10.71
C ASN A 131 -5.03 -8.30 -11.67
N CYS A 132 -3.77 -8.37 -11.21
CA CYS A 132 -2.60 -7.98 -12.00
C CYS A 132 -2.46 -8.84 -13.28
N PHE A 133 -2.91 -10.08 -13.23
CA PHE A 133 -2.81 -11.06 -14.30
C PHE A 133 -3.83 -10.87 -15.43
N THR A 134 -4.82 -9.99 -15.26
CA THR A 134 -5.74 -9.62 -16.34
C THR A 134 -5.02 -8.90 -17.47
N CYS A 135 -3.97 -8.13 -17.16
CA CYS A 135 -3.22 -7.35 -18.14
C CYS A 135 -1.74 -7.75 -18.23
N HIS A 136 -1.15 -8.27 -17.16
CA HIS A 136 0.26 -8.65 -17.11
C HIS A 136 0.43 -10.14 -16.97
N ASN A 137 1.51 -10.69 -17.48
CA ASN A 137 1.89 -12.08 -17.19
C ASN A 137 2.69 -12.19 -15.88
N GLY A 138 2.60 -11.23 -14.97
CA GLY A 138 3.33 -11.23 -13.70
C GLY A 138 3.18 -9.90 -12.94
N PRO A 139 3.31 -9.89 -11.60
CA PRO A 139 3.02 -8.72 -10.78
C PRO A 139 4.15 -7.68 -10.75
N SER A 140 5.39 -8.08 -11.07
CA SER A 140 6.60 -7.22 -10.94
C SER A 140 6.89 -6.35 -12.17
N GLY A 141 5.95 -6.26 -13.11
CA GLY A 141 6.18 -5.63 -14.42
C GLY A 141 6.93 -6.53 -15.41
N HIS A 142 7.43 -7.68 -14.98
CA HIS A 142 8.01 -8.71 -15.84
C HIS A 142 7.07 -9.92 -15.98
N PRO A 143 7.06 -10.61 -17.14
CA PRO A 143 6.27 -11.84 -17.31
C PRO A 143 6.77 -13.00 -16.45
N TYR A 144 5.91 -13.99 -16.24
CA TYR A 144 6.21 -15.23 -15.52
C TYR A 144 7.33 -16.00 -16.22
N GLY A 145 8.20 -16.62 -15.41
CA GLY A 145 9.40 -17.30 -15.89
C GLY A 145 10.52 -16.34 -16.31
N TRP A 146 10.48 -15.07 -15.90
CA TRP A 146 11.53 -14.08 -16.20
C TRP A 146 12.95 -14.57 -15.87
N PHE A 147 13.13 -15.30 -14.76
CA PHE A 147 14.42 -15.83 -14.34
C PHE A 147 14.66 -17.30 -14.74
N ASP A 148 13.70 -17.96 -15.40
CA ASP A 148 13.86 -19.33 -15.87
C ASP A 148 14.46 -19.34 -17.28
N LYS A 149 15.69 -19.83 -17.43
CA LYS A 149 16.39 -19.94 -18.71
C LYS A 149 15.67 -20.77 -19.78
N ASN A 150 14.74 -21.64 -19.37
CA ASN A 150 13.95 -22.47 -20.29
C ASN A 150 12.61 -21.82 -20.67
N SER A 151 12.25 -20.70 -20.03
CA SER A 151 11.03 -19.96 -20.33
C SER A 151 11.18 -19.15 -21.62
N SER A 152 10.10 -19.06 -22.40
CA SER A 152 10.01 -18.14 -23.53
C SER A 152 10.10 -16.66 -23.12
N ASN A 153 9.85 -16.36 -21.83
CA ASN A 153 9.96 -15.03 -21.25
C ASN A 153 11.30 -14.77 -20.56
N TYR A 154 12.31 -15.64 -20.73
CA TYR A 154 13.58 -15.50 -20.03
C TYR A 154 14.22 -14.12 -20.24
N HIS A 155 14.58 -13.46 -19.14
CA HIS A 155 15.26 -12.18 -19.05
C HIS A 155 16.44 -12.08 -20.02
N GLY A 156 17.34 -13.07 -19.99
CA GLY A 156 18.56 -13.04 -20.79
C GLY A 156 18.28 -13.09 -22.28
N ALA A 157 17.25 -13.84 -22.71
CA ALA A 157 16.83 -13.87 -24.11
C ALA A 157 16.28 -12.50 -24.55
N ARG A 158 15.56 -11.81 -23.65
CA ARG A 158 14.99 -10.50 -23.94
C ARG A 158 16.02 -9.39 -24.02
N ILE A 159 17.01 -9.39 -23.11
CA ILE A 159 18.17 -8.49 -23.19
C ILE A 159 18.96 -8.75 -24.49
N ALA A 160 19.14 -10.02 -24.88
CA ALA A 160 19.84 -10.36 -26.11
C ALA A 160 19.10 -9.87 -27.37
N SER A 161 17.76 -9.86 -27.37
CA SER A 161 16.96 -9.44 -28.53
C SER A 161 16.67 -7.93 -28.59
N GLU A 162 16.37 -7.30 -27.45
CA GLU A 162 15.89 -5.91 -27.39
C GLU A 162 16.97 -4.92 -26.90
N GLY A 163 18.06 -5.44 -26.31
CA GLY A 163 19.06 -4.62 -25.61
C GLY A 163 18.55 -4.08 -24.26
N PRO A 164 19.41 -3.44 -23.46
CA PRO A 164 19.07 -2.98 -22.11
C PRO A 164 18.34 -1.62 -22.09
N THR A 165 18.25 -0.91 -23.22
CA THR A 165 17.79 0.49 -23.28
C THR A 165 16.39 0.67 -22.72
N SER A 166 15.45 -0.25 -22.99
CA SER A 166 14.10 -0.16 -22.44
C SER A 166 14.05 -0.45 -20.94
N CYS A 167 15.05 -1.16 -20.42
CA CYS A 167 15.17 -1.54 -19.01
C CYS A 167 15.66 -0.36 -18.15
N THR A 168 16.41 0.59 -18.71
CA THR A 168 17.01 1.69 -17.95
C THR A 168 15.99 2.63 -17.32
N VAL A 169 14.74 2.63 -17.81
CA VAL A 169 13.63 3.36 -17.21
C VAL A 169 13.43 2.95 -15.75
N CYS A 170 13.62 1.67 -15.44
CA CYS A 170 13.46 1.12 -14.08
C CYS A 170 14.80 0.76 -13.43
N HIS A 171 15.78 0.28 -14.21
CA HIS A 171 17.07 -0.23 -13.70
C HIS A 171 18.20 0.81 -13.71
N GLY A 172 17.91 2.05 -14.12
CA GLY A 172 18.89 3.14 -14.19
C GLY A 172 19.62 3.19 -15.52
N SER A 173 20.04 4.39 -15.95
CA SER A 173 20.79 4.58 -17.20
C SER A 173 22.18 3.93 -17.19
N ASP A 174 22.75 3.75 -16.01
CA ASP A 174 24.00 3.04 -15.74
C ASP A 174 23.77 1.56 -15.36
N SER A 175 22.52 1.11 -15.33
CA SER A 175 22.13 -0.24 -14.90
C SER A 175 22.56 -0.60 -13.49
N SER A 176 22.80 0.39 -12.61
CA SER A 176 23.21 0.20 -11.22
C SER A 176 22.04 -0.04 -10.26
N GLY A 177 20.88 -0.44 -10.80
CA GLY A 177 19.68 -0.75 -10.04
C GLY A 177 18.62 0.35 -10.04
N GLY A 178 18.98 1.59 -10.37
CA GLY A 178 18.04 2.68 -10.57
C GLY A 178 16.94 2.74 -9.50
N ILE A 179 15.68 2.79 -9.96
CA ILE A 179 14.51 2.78 -9.08
C ILE A 179 14.10 1.36 -8.66
N SER A 180 14.44 0.32 -9.42
CA SER A 180 14.09 -1.07 -9.09
C SER A 180 14.92 -1.66 -7.93
N GLY A 181 16.07 -1.06 -7.62
CA GLY A 181 17.02 -1.56 -6.64
C GLY A 181 17.77 -2.82 -7.06
N VAL A 182 17.63 -3.27 -8.32
CA VAL A 182 18.26 -4.49 -8.85
C VAL A 182 19.23 -4.13 -9.96
N ALA A 183 20.53 -4.18 -9.66
CA ALA A 183 21.61 -3.87 -10.58
C ALA A 183 22.00 -5.07 -11.44
N CYS A 184 22.56 -4.82 -12.63
CA CYS A 184 23.14 -5.91 -13.43
C CYS A 184 24.23 -6.65 -12.66
N SER A 185 25.04 -5.91 -11.92
CA SER A 185 26.16 -6.42 -11.11
C SER A 185 25.75 -7.33 -9.97
N ASP A 186 24.47 -7.38 -9.60
CA ASP A 186 23.98 -8.30 -8.56
C ASP A 186 24.07 -9.75 -9.03
N CYS A 187 24.11 -9.99 -10.36
CA CYS A 187 24.09 -11.32 -10.98
C CYS A 187 25.11 -11.54 -12.12
N HIS A 188 25.60 -10.47 -12.78
CA HIS A 188 26.44 -10.52 -13.99
C HIS A 188 27.70 -9.66 -13.86
#